data_AF-A0A6B9ZK97-F1
#
_entry.id   AF-A0A6B9ZK97-F1
#
_cell.length_a   1.000
_cell.length_b   1.000
_cell.length_c   1.000
_cell.angle_alpha   90.00
_cell.angle_beta   90.00
_cell.angle_gamma   90.00
#
_symmetry.space_group_name_H-M   'P 1'
#
loop_
_entity.id
_entity.type
_entity.pdbx_description
1 polymer ?
#
loop_
_entity_poly.entity_id
_entity_poly.type
_entity_poly.pdbx_seq_one_letter_code
_entity_poly.pdbx_strand_id
1 'polypeptide(L)'
;MKKILWIVILQLAAVPAFSQSKSIIYSIANRNGERRDMLFTGYITDILYLAKDGKSFKEAHHLKFSTNSQINLDSLDMKAVPFRKAFPKDYFNNGAATLTLDTQPNEDGSIWYEQVLVVEDSKGGIKPFAALKVVFEGTDATKERISPKIKDIVFTTTPGALKKYVPVIQQLKQARKIKTPKVVDVNDAPPPPIRSL
;
A
#
# COMPACT_ATOMS: atom_id res chain seq x y z
N MET A 1 39.55 32.51 13.37
CA MET A 1 38.22 32.21 13.97
C MET A 1 37.02 32.27 13.01
N LYS A 2 37.17 32.66 11.73
CA LYS A 2 36.04 32.66 10.77
C LYS A 2 35.72 31.31 10.12
N LYS A 3 36.64 30.34 10.11
CA LYS A 3 36.46 29.05 9.40
C LYS A 3 35.68 27.98 10.18
N ILE A 4 35.69 28.04 11.52
CA ILE A 4 34.97 27.07 12.38
C ILE A 4 33.45 27.35 12.36
N LEU A 5 33.06 28.62 12.21
CA LEU A 5 31.66 29.03 12.15
C LEU A 5 30.92 28.44 10.93
N TRP A 6 31.61 28.24 9.80
CA TRP A 6 31.01 27.65 8.59
C TRP A 6 30.74 26.15 8.70
N ILE A 7 31.56 25.40 9.45
CA ILE A 7 31.37 23.95 9.63
C ILE A 7 30.16 23.67 10.53
N VAL A 8 29.95 24.49 11.56
CA VAL A 8 28.79 24.38 12.45
C VAL A 8 27.50 24.79 11.73
N ILE A 9 27.54 25.79 10.84
CA ILE A 9 26.39 26.18 10.00
C ILE A 9 26.08 25.11 8.94
N LEU A 10 27.08 24.43 8.36
CA LEU A 10 26.85 23.29 7.45
C LEU A 10 26.24 22.07 8.16
N GLN A 11 26.60 21.84 9.42
CA GLN A 11 26.01 20.76 10.22
C GLN A 11 24.60 21.10 10.73
N LEU A 12 24.30 22.37 11.02
CA LEU A 12 22.95 22.81 11.40
C LEU A 12 21.99 22.95 10.20
N ALA A 13 22.50 23.28 9.01
CA ALA A 13 21.71 23.26 7.78
C ALA A 13 21.35 21.84 7.30
N ALA A 14 22.01 20.80 7.82
CA ALA A 14 21.65 19.41 7.55
C ALA A 14 20.45 18.91 8.38
N VAL A 15 19.99 19.68 9.37
CA VAL A 15 18.94 19.26 10.34
C VAL A 15 17.60 20.01 10.12
N PRO A 16 17.14 20.16 8.87
CA PRO A 16 15.72 19.90 8.62
C PRO A 16 15.46 19.13 7.30
N ALA A 17 16.41 18.31 6.85
CA ALA A 17 16.26 17.49 5.64
C ALA A 17 15.84 16.03 5.90
N PHE A 18 15.65 15.63 7.17
CA PHE A 18 14.82 14.46 7.50
C PHE A 18 13.36 14.84 7.33
N SER A 19 13.03 15.03 6.06
CA SER A 19 11.69 15.07 5.53
C SER A 19 10.84 13.98 6.21
N GLN A 20 9.81 14.42 6.93
CA GLN A 20 8.78 13.57 7.52
C GLN A 20 8.24 12.64 6.44
N SER A 21 8.79 11.43 6.44
CA SER A 21 8.52 10.40 5.47
C SER A 21 7.20 9.73 5.85
N LYS A 22 6.25 9.70 4.93
CA LYS A 22 4.88 9.21 5.17
C LYS A 22 4.74 7.78 4.70
N SER A 23 4.19 6.94 5.55
CA SER A 23 3.73 5.60 5.15
C SER A 23 2.46 5.72 4.32
N ILE A 24 2.53 5.35 3.04
CA ILE A 24 1.39 5.38 2.12
C ILE A 24 1.22 4.04 1.43
N ILE A 25 -0.01 3.54 1.40
CA ILE A 25 -0.41 2.39 0.59
C ILE A 25 -1.18 2.94 -0.63
N TYR A 26 -0.60 2.80 -1.81
CA TYR A 26 -1.30 3.09 -3.06
C TYR A 26 -2.08 1.84 -3.48
N SER A 27 -3.40 1.86 -3.31
CA SER A 27 -4.30 0.78 -3.73
C SER A 27 -4.78 1.06 -5.15
N ILE A 28 -4.12 0.42 -6.11
CA ILE A 28 -4.34 0.53 -7.55
C ILE A 28 -5.31 -0.57 -8.00
N ALA A 29 -6.33 -0.23 -8.78
CA ALA A 29 -7.26 -1.22 -9.36
C ALA A 29 -7.46 -0.99 -10.85
N ASN A 30 -7.72 -2.05 -11.62
CA ASN A 30 -8.08 -1.98 -13.04
C ASN A 30 -9.59 -2.10 -13.28
N ARG A 31 -10.39 -1.16 -12.77
CA ARG A 31 -11.83 -1.18 -13.03
C ARG A 31 -12.49 0.19 -13.00
N ASN A 32 -13.60 0.31 -13.74
CA ASN A 32 -14.50 1.45 -13.73
C ASN A 32 -15.06 1.69 -12.31
N GLY A 33 -14.63 2.80 -11.70
CA GLY A 33 -14.75 3.08 -10.27
C GLY A 33 -16.16 3.44 -9.78
N GLU A 34 -17.06 2.46 -9.72
CA GLU A 34 -18.18 2.53 -8.78
C GLU A 34 -17.79 1.79 -7.51
N ARG A 35 -16.97 2.46 -6.67
CA ARG A 35 -16.69 2.10 -5.27
C ARG A 35 -16.52 0.60 -4.99
N ARG A 36 -15.34 0.07 -5.32
CA ARG A 36 -14.67 -1.09 -4.69
C ARG A 36 -15.52 -1.78 -3.62
N ASP A 37 -16.26 -2.82 -3.99
CA ASP A 37 -17.15 -3.50 -3.04
C ASP A 37 -16.34 -3.94 -1.81
N MET A 38 -16.90 -3.72 -0.61
CA MET A 38 -16.25 -4.00 0.67
C MET A 38 -15.64 -5.41 0.73
N LEU A 39 -16.19 -6.36 -0.02
CA LEU A 39 -15.73 -7.75 -0.08
C LEU A 39 -14.37 -7.93 -0.78
N PHE A 40 -14.14 -7.32 -1.95
CA PHE A 40 -12.82 -7.37 -2.59
C PHE A 40 -11.77 -6.70 -1.72
N THR A 41 -12.09 -5.51 -1.18
CA THR A 41 -11.20 -4.77 -0.28
C THR A 41 -10.93 -5.53 1.02
N GLY A 42 -11.94 -6.23 1.55
CA GLY A 42 -11.80 -7.12 2.70
C GLY A 42 -10.77 -8.21 2.44
N TYR A 43 -10.92 -8.95 1.33
CA TYR A 43 -9.98 -10.02 0.96
C TYR A 43 -8.55 -9.49 0.81
N ILE A 44 -8.36 -8.34 0.17
CA ILE A 44 -7.03 -7.75 -0.01
C ILE A 44 -6.44 -7.33 1.35
N THR A 45 -7.26 -6.75 2.22
CA THR A 45 -6.86 -6.38 3.59
C THR A 45 -6.46 -7.61 4.39
N ASP A 46 -7.23 -8.69 4.31
CA ASP A 46 -6.95 -9.94 5.00
C ASP A 46 -5.66 -10.58 4.48
N ILE A 47 -5.45 -10.60 3.16
CA ILE A 47 -4.21 -11.09 2.54
C ILE A 47 -3.00 -10.25 2.99
N LEU A 48 -3.13 -8.91 2.99
CA LEU A 48 -2.08 -8.03 3.51
C LEU A 48 -1.80 -8.32 4.98
N TYR A 49 -2.84 -8.50 5.80
CA TYR A 49 -2.72 -8.76 7.22
C TYR A 49 -2.00 -10.07 7.51
N LEU A 50 -2.38 -11.15 6.83
CA LEU A 50 -1.71 -12.46 6.91
C LEU A 50 -0.22 -12.33 6.56
N ALA A 51 0.07 -11.69 5.43
CA ALA A 51 1.45 -11.52 4.96
C ALA A 51 2.28 -10.63 5.90
N LYS A 52 1.70 -9.56 6.43
CA LYS A 52 2.35 -8.61 7.35
C LYS A 52 2.69 -9.25 8.69
N ASP A 53 1.75 -9.99 9.27
CA ASP A 53 1.90 -10.58 10.59
C ASP A 53 2.60 -11.95 10.54
N GLY A 54 2.80 -12.50 9.34
CA GLY A 54 3.41 -13.80 9.13
C GLY A 54 2.51 -14.95 9.59
N LYS A 55 1.20 -14.79 9.40
CA LYS A 55 0.20 -15.84 9.61
C LYS A 55 0.12 -16.72 8.36
N SER A 56 -0.20 -18.00 8.54
CA SER A 56 -0.32 -18.92 7.40
C SER A 56 -1.59 -18.63 6.60
N PHE A 57 -1.47 -18.64 5.27
CA PHE A 57 -2.60 -18.58 4.35
C PHE A 57 -3.52 -19.81 4.46
N LYS A 58 -3.05 -20.92 5.04
CA LYS A 58 -3.86 -22.12 5.28
C LYS A 58 -4.93 -21.93 6.36
N GLU A 59 -4.69 -21.01 7.29
CA GLU A 59 -5.63 -20.69 8.39
C GLU A 59 -6.74 -19.72 7.95
N ALA A 60 -6.61 -19.15 6.74
CA ALA A 60 -7.54 -18.16 6.21
C ALA A 60 -8.74 -18.80 5.49
N HIS A 61 -9.53 -19.61 6.20
CA HIS A 61 -10.66 -20.37 5.64
C HIS A 61 -11.77 -19.52 4.99
N HIS A 62 -11.82 -18.22 5.29
CA HIS A 62 -12.77 -17.28 4.68
C HIS A 62 -12.36 -16.86 3.26
N LEU A 63 -11.07 -16.98 2.91
CA LEU A 63 -10.59 -16.67 1.57
C LEU A 63 -11.02 -17.77 0.60
N LYS A 64 -11.81 -17.40 -0.39
CA LYS A 64 -12.25 -18.32 -1.44
C LYS A 64 -11.27 -18.29 -2.60
N PHE A 65 -10.74 -19.44 -2.97
CA PHE A 65 -9.88 -19.60 -4.13
C PHE A 65 -10.67 -20.11 -5.34
N SER A 66 -10.29 -19.67 -6.54
CA SER A 66 -10.86 -20.16 -7.79
C SER A 66 -10.53 -21.63 -7.99
N THR A 67 -11.44 -22.38 -8.63
CA THR A 67 -11.19 -23.80 -9.00
C THR A 67 -10.01 -23.95 -9.96
N ASN A 68 -9.73 -22.90 -10.73
CA ASN A 68 -8.61 -22.85 -11.68
C ASN A 68 -7.39 -22.15 -11.07
N SER A 69 -7.39 -21.86 -9.77
CA SER A 69 -6.24 -21.28 -9.09
C SER A 69 -5.10 -22.28 -9.04
N GLN A 70 -3.90 -21.82 -9.35
CA GLN A 70 -2.65 -22.58 -9.20
C GLN A 70 -1.88 -22.14 -7.94
N ILE A 71 -2.55 -21.44 -7.01
CA ILE A 71 -1.90 -20.98 -5.78
C ILE A 71 -1.59 -22.17 -4.90
N ASN A 72 -0.29 -22.40 -4.68
CA ASN A 72 0.20 -23.27 -3.63
C ASN A 72 0.37 -22.44 -2.35
N LEU A 73 -0.40 -22.75 -1.29
CA LEU A 73 -0.41 -21.96 -0.05
C LEU A 73 0.92 -22.02 0.71
N ASP A 74 1.66 -23.15 0.67
CA ASP A 74 3.01 -23.23 1.26
C ASP A 74 3.99 -22.31 0.54
N SER A 75 3.95 -22.29 -0.79
CA SER A 75 4.75 -21.36 -1.59
C SER A 75 4.37 -19.91 -1.32
N LEU A 76 3.09 -19.63 -1.08
CA LEU A 76 2.61 -18.29 -0.75
C LEU A 76 3.11 -17.83 0.62
N ASP A 77 3.04 -18.70 1.63
CA ASP A 77 3.62 -18.46 2.97
C ASP A 77 5.13 -18.16 2.87
N MET A 78 5.87 -18.94 2.07
CA MET A 78 7.29 -18.70 1.83
C MET A 78 7.55 -17.34 1.16
N LYS A 79 6.72 -16.94 0.20
CA LYS A 79 6.83 -15.63 -0.48
C LYS A 79 6.42 -14.46 0.41
N ALA A 80 5.57 -14.68 1.42
CA ALA A 80 5.18 -13.67 2.39
C ALA A 80 6.32 -13.30 3.35
N VAL A 81 7.27 -14.20 3.60
CA VAL A 81 8.44 -13.93 4.48
C VAL A 81 9.28 -12.74 4.00
N PRO A 82 9.80 -12.69 2.75
CA PRO A 82 10.53 -11.52 2.27
C PRO A 82 9.64 -10.27 2.18
N PHE A 83 8.34 -10.43 1.91
CA PHE A 83 7.38 -9.32 1.93
C PHE A 83 7.28 -8.67 3.30
N ARG A 84 7.12 -9.46 4.37
CA ARG A 84 7.15 -8.99 5.75
C ARG A 84 8.46 -8.30 6.11
N LYS A 85 9.59 -8.85 5.68
CA LYS A 85 10.92 -8.28 5.98
C LYS A 85 11.22 -6.97 5.24
N ALA A 86 10.46 -6.64 4.19
CA ALA A 86 10.65 -5.42 3.43
C ALA A 86 10.11 -4.16 4.14
N PHE A 87 9.29 -4.32 5.18
CA PHE A 87 8.67 -3.19 5.88
C PHE A 87 9.70 -2.40 6.70
N PRO A 88 9.73 -1.05 6.59
CA PRO A 88 10.41 -0.19 7.55
C PRO A 88 9.89 -0.41 8.98
N LYS A 89 10.76 -0.25 9.98
CA LYS A 89 10.53 -0.60 11.41
C LYS A 89 9.26 0.01 12.02
N ASP A 90 8.79 1.14 11.50
CA ASP A 90 7.63 1.87 12.03
C ASP A 90 6.52 2.11 11.00
N TYR A 91 6.55 1.38 9.87
CA TYR A 91 5.68 1.68 8.74
C TYR A 91 4.19 1.70 9.11
N PHE A 92 3.75 0.77 9.96
CA PHE A 92 2.35 0.64 10.38
C PHE A 92 2.04 1.30 11.73
N ASN A 93 3.04 1.78 12.48
CA ASN A 93 2.87 2.25 13.86
C ASN A 93 1.98 3.50 13.96
N ASN A 94 2.04 4.38 12.94
CA ASN A 94 1.26 5.62 12.90
C ASN A 94 0.05 5.55 11.94
N GLY A 95 -0.29 4.34 11.48
CA GLY A 95 -1.26 4.14 10.40
C GLY A 95 -0.68 4.52 9.04
N ALA A 96 -0.74 3.59 8.08
CA ALA A 96 -0.38 3.89 6.70
C ALA A 96 -1.61 4.45 5.97
N ALA A 97 -1.51 5.67 5.42
CA ALA A 97 -2.60 6.26 4.67
C ALA A 97 -2.83 5.47 3.38
N THR A 98 -4.07 5.04 3.12
CA THR A 98 -4.40 4.33 1.87
C THR A 98 -4.97 5.30 0.85
N LEU A 99 -4.32 5.40 -0.31
CA LEU A 99 -4.76 6.20 -1.45
C LEU A 99 -5.23 5.29 -2.58
N THR A 100 -6.49 5.47 -2.96
CA THR A 100 -7.19 4.74 -4.01
C THR A 100 -6.86 5.35 -5.37
N LEU A 101 -6.30 4.54 -6.27
CA LEU A 101 -6.03 4.89 -7.67
C LEU A 101 -6.67 3.87 -8.61
N ASP A 102 -7.25 4.31 -9.72
CA ASP A 102 -7.88 3.41 -10.70
C ASP A 102 -7.27 3.62 -12.09
N THR A 103 -6.77 2.55 -12.70
CA THR A 103 -6.35 2.53 -14.10
C THR A 103 -7.59 2.48 -14.97
N GLN A 104 -7.71 3.39 -15.94
CA GLN A 104 -8.78 3.38 -16.93
C GLN A 104 -8.21 3.62 -18.33
N PRO A 105 -8.71 2.91 -19.36
CA PRO A 105 -9.75 1.85 -19.29
C PRO A 105 -9.23 0.49 -18.75
N ASN A 106 -10.13 -0.48 -18.53
CA ASN A 106 -9.73 -1.86 -18.22
C ASN A 106 -9.39 -2.61 -19.51
N GLU A 107 -8.11 -2.62 -19.88
CA GLU A 107 -7.66 -3.16 -21.18
C GLU A 107 -7.48 -4.69 -21.17
N ASP A 108 -7.17 -5.30 -20.03
CA ASP A 108 -6.87 -6.73 -19.93
C ASP A 108 -8.09 -7.60 -19.57
N GLY A 109 -9.23 -6.96 -19.31
CA GLY A 109 -10.50 -7.60 -18.94
C GLY A 109 -10.49 -8.32 -17.59
N SER A 110 -9.36 -8.37 -16.89
CA SER A 110 -9.23 -9.09 -15.62
C SER A 110 -9.72 -8.21 -14.47
N ILE A 111 -9.95 -8.80 -13.29
CA ILE A 111 -10.22 -8.07 -12.05
C ILE A 111 -9.00 -8.22 -11.16
N TRP A 112 -8.25 -7.14 -10.95
CA TRP A 112 -7.13 -7.15 -10.02
C TRP A 112 -7.04 -5.88 -9.20
N TYR A 113 -6.42 -6.05 -8.04
CA TYR A 113 -6.08 -4.98 -7.12
C TYR A 113 -4.64 -5.13 -6.71
N GLU A 114 -3.94 -4.01 -6.61
CA GLU A 114 -2.54 -3.96 -6.29
C GLU A 114 -2.28 -2.90 -5.23
N GLN A 115 -1.82 -3.34 -4.06
CA GLN A 115 -1.37 -2.46 -2.99
C GLN A 115 0.14 -2.27 -3.09
N VAL A 116 0.56 -1.06 -3.47
CA VAL A 116 1.97 -0.67 -3.48
C VAL A 116 2.27 0.06 -2.19
N LEU A 117 3.13 -0.51 -1.35
CA LEU A 117 3.52 0.05 -0.08
C LEU A 117 4.78 0.90 -0.26
N VAL A 118 4.66 2.18 0.07
CA VAL A 118 5.70 3.17 -0.18
C VAL A 118 5.93 4.08 1.01
N VAL A 119 7.15 4.61 1.08
CA VAL A 119 7.46 5.79 1.86
C VAL A 119 7.48 6.99 0.90
N GLU A 120 6.69 8.02 1.18
CA GLU A 120 6.70 9.28 0.43
C GLU A 120 7.36 10.39 1.25
N ASP A 121 8.37 11.04 0.69
CA ASP A 121 8.99 12.20 1.33
C ASP A 121 8.15 13.48 1.13
N SER A 122 8.45 14.53 1.89
CA SER A 122 7.82 15.85 1.84
C SER A 122 7.95 16.58 0.51
N LYS A 123 8.86 16.15 -0.38
CA LYS A 123 9.02 16.66 -1.74
C LYS A 123 8.21 15.84 -2.75
N GLY A 124 7.48 14.81 -2.31
CA GLY A 124 6.72 13.90 -3.15
C GLY A 124 7.56 12.77 -3.78
N GLY A 125 8.78 12.55 -3.30
CA GLY A 125 9.62 11.42 -3.69
C GLY A 125 9.02 10.11 -3.19
N ILE A 126 8.71 9.20 -4.11
CA ILE A 126 8.06 7.91 -3.82
C ILE A 126 9.12 6.80 -3.77
N LYS A 127 9.22 6.12 -2.64
CA LYS A 127 10.09 4.95 -2.46
C LYS A 127 9.25 3.70 -2.19
N PRO A 128 8.94 2.89 -3.21
CA PRO A 128 8.28 1.60 -3.02
C PRO A 128 9.25 0.59 -2.41
N PHE A 129 8.78 -0.20 -1.46
CA PHE A 129 9.57 -1.28 -0.84
C PHE A 129 8.87 -2.64 -0.92
N ALA A 130 7.55 -2.66 -1.15
CA ALA A 130 6.79 -3.88 -1.36
C ALA A 130 5.53 -3.61 -2.19
N ALA A 131 5.04 -4.62 -2.90
CA ALA A 131 3.72 -4.60 -3.53
C ALA A 131 3.04 -5.96 -3.39
N LEU A 132 1.72 -5.92 -3.21
CA LEU A 132 0.83 -7.08 -3.15
C LEU A 132 -0.21 -6.92 -4.27
N LYS A 133 -0.24 -7.85 -5.23
CA LYS A 133 -1.28 -7.92 -6.24
C LYS A 133 -2.17 -9.13 -5.98
N VAL A 134 -3.48 -8.91 -6.02
CA VAL A 134 -4.49 -9.97 -5.94
C VAL A 134 -5.29 -9.94 -7.23
N VAL A 135 -5.35 -11.08 -7.90
CA VAL A 135 -6.14 -11.28 -9.12
C VAL A 135 -7.34 -12.14 -8.77
N PHE A 136 -8.52 -11.71 -9.16
CA PHE A 136 -9.78 -12.41 -8.95
C PHE A 136 -10.22 -13.15 -10.21
N GLU A 137 -11.09 -14.14 -10.03
CA GLU A 137 -11.80 -14.80 -11.11
C GLU A 137 -12.81 -13.86 -11.76
N GLY A 138 -13.13 -14.13 -13.03
CA GLY A 138 -14.09 -13.37 -13.80
C GLY A 138 -13.56 -12.05 -14.37
N THR A 139 -14.42 -11.41 -15.17
CA THR A 139 -14.14 -10.14 -15.85
C THR A 139 -15.17 -9.06 -15.47
N ASP A 140 -16.26 -9.46 -14.81
CA ASP A 140 -17.34 -8.59 -14.35
C ASP A 140 -17.48 -8.61 -12.81
N ALA A 141 -16.79 -7.68 -12.15
CA ALA A 141 -16.87 -7.50 -10.70
C ALA A 141 -18.28 -7.22 -10.16
N THR A 142 -19.24 -6.73 -10.96
CA THR A 142 -20.63 -6.57 -10.50
C THR A 142 -21.27 -7.92 -10.21
N LYS A 143 -20.86 -8.96 -10.97
CA LYS A 143 -21.25 -10.36 -10.74
C LYS A 143 -20.35 -11.01 -9.68
N GLU A 144 -19.04 -10.83 -9.80
CA GLU A 144 -18.06 -11.53 -8.95
C GLU A 144 -18.07 -11.04 -7.50
N ARG A 145 -18.54 -9.81 -7.22
CA ARG A 145 -18.58 -9.27 -5.85
C ARG A 145 -19.41 -10.09 -4.86
N ILE A 146 -20.38 -10.87 -5.31
CA ILE A 146 -21.26 -11.66 -4.44
C ILE A 146 -20.44 -12.77 -3.75
N SER A 147 -19.46 -13.32 -4.46
CA SER A 147 -18.58 -14.36 -3.93
C SER A 147 -17.24 -14.29 -4.64
N PRO A 148 -16.40 -13.30 -4.31
CA PRO A 148 -15.12 -13.12 -4.99
C PRO A 148 -14.24 -14.34 -4.77
N LYS A 149 -13.62 -14.81 -5.85
CA LYS A 149 -12.69 -15.94 -5.83
C LYS A 149 -11.32 -15.47 -6.26
N ILE A 150 -10.32 -15.79 -5.45
CA ILE A 150 -8.93 -15.44 -5.72
C ILE A 150 -8.37 -16.41 -6.75
N LYS A 151 -7.89 -15.87 -7.85
CA LYS A 151 -7.20 -16.62 -8.90
C LYS A 151 -5.71 -16.68 -8.62
N ASP A 152 -5.10 -15.55 -8.28
CA ASP A 152 -3.66 -15.41 -8.03
C ASP A 152 -3.34 -14.37 -6.94
N ILE A 153 -2.23 -14.57 -6.22
CA ILE A 153 -1.65 -13.62 -5.27
C ILE A 153 -0.16 -13.49 -5.55
N VAL A 154 0.29 -12.26 -5.79
CA VAL A 154 1.67 -11.95 -6.15
C VAL A 154 2.27 -10.96 -5.16
N PHE A 155 3.35 -11.38 -4.49
CA PHE A 155 4.20 -10.49 -3.70
C PHE A 155 5.39 -10.03 -4.54
N THR A 156 5.66 -8.72 -4.51
CA THR A 156 6.83 -8.12 -5.16
C THR A 156 7.64 -7.35 -4.11
N THR A 157 8.90 -7.73 -3.92
CA THR A 157 9.84 -7.04 -3.00
C THR A 157 11.16 -6.67 -3.66
N THR A 158 11.43 -7.20 -4.86
CA THR A 158 12.67 -6.94 -5.59
C THR A 158 12.74 -5.47 -6.01
N PRO A 159 13.78 -4.70 -5.62
CA PRO A 159 13.88 -3.27 -5.93
C PRO A 159 13.74 -2.95 -7.43
N GLY A 160 14.33 -3.78 -8.30
CA GLY A 160 14.24 -3.61 -9.75
C GLY A 160 12.81 -3.70 -10.28
N ALA A 161 12.02 -4.66 -9.78
CA ALA A 161 10.62 -4.84 -10.16
C ALA A 161 9.71 -3.72 -9.60
N LEU A 162 10.06 -3.16 -8.44
CA LEU A 162 9.29 -2.11 -7.78
C LEU A 162 9.45 -0.74 -8.45
N LYS A 163 10.55 -0.48 -9.16
CA LYS A 163 10.80 0.80 -9.85
C LYS A 163 9.68 1.18 -10.83
N LYS A 164 9.01 0.19 -11.43
CA LYS A 164 7.90 0.42 -12.37
C LYS A 164 6.71 1.17 -11.74
N TYR A 165 6.53 1.07 -10.41
CA TYR A 165 5.36 1.68 -9.76
C TYR A 165 5.48 3.19 -9.59
N VAL A 166 6.70 3.74 -9.52
CA VAL A 166 6.90 5.19 -9.35
C VAL A 166 6.23 5.99 -10.47
N PRO A 167 6.54 5.76 -11.77
CA PRO A 167 5.89 6.50 -12.85
C PRO A 167 4.38 6.22 -12.93
N VAL A 168 3.94 4.98 -12.67
CA VAL A 168 2.51 4.60 -12.68
C VAL A 168 1.73 5.39 -11.63
N ILE A 169 2.22 5.43 -10.38
CA ILE A 169 1.57 6.17 -9.29
C ILE A 169 1.55 7.67 -9.60
N GLN A 170 2.65 8.23 -10.10
CA GLN A 170 2.72 9.64 -10.45
C GLN A 170 1.72 10.01 -11.55
N GLN A 171 1.64 9.21 -12.62
CA GLN A 171 0.68 9.39 -13.70
C GLN A 171 -0.76 9.33 -13.20
N LEU A 172 -1.10 8.34 -12.38
CA LEU A 172 -2.45 8.17 -11.83
C LEU A 172 -2.83 9.31 -10.85
N LYS A 173 -1.89 9.77 -10.01
CA LYS A 173 -2.10 10.93 -9.13
C LYS A 173 -2.40 12.20 -9.94
N GLN A 174 -1.64 12.43 -11.01
CA GLN A 174 -1.82 13.59 -11.90
C GLN A 174 -3.18 13.53 -12.61
N ALA A 175 -3.50 12.40 -13.23
CA ALA A 175 -4.76 12.21 -13.96
C ALA A 175 -6.00 12.43 -13.07
N ARG A 176 -5.92 12.09 -11.78
CA ARG A 176 -7.02 12.18 -10.82
C ARG A 176 -6.94 13.42 -9.90
N LYS A 177 -5.96 14.31 -10.10
CA LYS A 177 -5.71 15.50 -9.26
C LYS A 177 -5.62 15.19 -7.76
N ILE A 178 -5.10 14.01 -7.40
CA ILE A 178 -5.00 13.57 -6.00
C ILE A 178 -3.81 14.26 -5.34
N LYS A 179 -4.07 15.00 -4.26
CA LYS A 179 -3.04 15.56 -3.38
C LYS A 179 -2.74 14.59 -2.25
N THR A 180 -1.47 14.45 -1.90
CA THR A 180 -1.05 13.66 -0.73
C THR A 180 -1.67 14.27 0.53
N PRO A 181 -2.30 13.48 1.43
CA PRO A 181 -2.90 14.00 2.66
C PRO A 181 -1.90 14.80 3.50
N LYS A 182 -2.34 15.96 4.02
CA LYS A 182 -1.59 16.68 5.07
C LYS A 182 -1.71 15.89 6.38
N VAL A 183 -0.62 15.82 7.15
CA VAL A 183 -0.63 15.18 8.47
C VAL A 183 -1.42 16.10 9.41
N VAL A 184 -2.35 15.54 10.17
CA VAL A 184 -2.79 16.15 11.42
C VAL A 184 -1.72 15.79 12.43
N ASP A 185 -0.93 16.76 12.86
CA ASP A 185 0.03 16.54 13.94
C ASP A 185 -0.81 16.15 15.17
N VAL A 186 -0.56 14.97 15.76
CA VAL A 186 -1.33 14.51 16.92
C VAL A 186 -1.12 15.44 18.13
N ASN A 187 -0.07 16.26 18.08
CA ASN A 187 0.20 17.32 19.04
C ASN A 187 -0.68 18.58 18.87
N ASP A 188 -1.38 18.73 17.74
CA ASP A 188 -2.29 19.85 17.45
C ASP A 188 -3.78 19.47 17.66
N ALA A 189 -4.06 18.26 18.15
CA ALA A 189 -5.42 17.88 18.52
C ALA A 189 -5.83 18.65 19.79
N PRO A 190 -6.98 19.35 19.82
CA PRO A 190 -7.46 19.97 21.04
C PRO A 190 -7.63 18.90 22.12
N PRO A 191 -7.26 19.19 23.38
CA PRO A 191 -7.39 18.22 24.46
C PRO A 191 -8.85 17.74 24.55
N PRO A 192 -9.07 16.44 24.85
CA PRO A 192 -10.41 15.90 24.96
C PRO A 192 -11.23 16.72 25.97
N PRO A 193 -12.53 16.95 25.71
CA PRO A 193 -13.36 17.74 26.60
C PRO A 193 -13.38 17.10 27.99
N ILE A 194 -13.00 17.89 29.00
CA ILE A 194 -13.08 17.49 30.40
C ILE A 194 -14.56 17.24 30.70
N ARG A 195 -14.93 15.98 30.94
CA ARG A 195 -16.25 15.65 31.47
C ARG A 195 -16.29 16.13 32.91
N SER A 196 -17.03 17.20 33.17
CA SER A 196 -17.40 17.59 34.54
C SER A 196 -18.23 16.46 35.14
N LEU A 197 -17.74 15.89 36.25
CA LEU A 197 -18.51 15.01 37.14
C LEU A 197 -19.58 15.82 37.88
#